data_AF-A0AA87XQ81-F1
#
_entry.id   AF-A0AA87XQ81-F1
#
_cell.length_a   1.000
_cell.length_b   1.000
_cell.length_c   1.000
_cell.angle_alpha   90.00
_cell.angle_beta   90.00
_cell.angle_gamma   90.00
#
_symmetry.space_group_name_H-M   'P 1'
#
loop_
_entity.id
_entity.type
_entity.pdbx_description
1 polymer ?
#
loop_
_entity_poly.entity_id
_entity_poly.type
_entity_poly.pdbx_seq_one_letter_code
_entity_poly.pdbx_strand_id
1 'polypeptide(L)'
;MPKEESSSTALASASQSLTCQAVPFLKEIDTIRGLIVRLVTWLASVAAAGFSISQAANLSGDPSGLWKIFPGIYKVHSGSVADRTPPAGRDRKLTVHVDGNAAREIFDSIGPDVQPTCDGGAGNRDRRKKGIYCVYDPADVKAKGGPYRCWIGINLVTGDTETNVDC
;
A
#
# COMPACT_ATOMS: atom_id res chain seq x y z
N MET A 1 -54.47 -15.26 24.78
CA MET A 1 -54.18 -14.41 25.96
C MET A 1 -52.74 -13.93 25.85
N PRO A 2 -52.44 -12.67 26.19
CA PRO A 2 -53.15 -11.41 25.93
C PRO A 2 -52.17 -10.48 25.14
N LYS A 3 -52.32 -9.18 24.85
CA LYS A 3 -53.17 -8.08 25.31
C LYS A 3 -52.91 -6.88 24.37
N GLU A 4 -53.94 -6.06 24.13
CA GLU A 4 -53.98 -4.57 24.08
C GLU A 4 -52.91 -3.80 23.26
N GLU A 5 -53.17 -2.70 22.56
CA GLU A 5 -54.19 -1.64 22.64
C GLU A 5 -54.17 -0.92 21.27
N SER A 6 -55.31 -0.71 20.60
CA SER A 6 -56.09 0.54 20.65
C SER A 6 -55.27 1.81 20.38
N SER A 7 -55.57 2.54 19.31
CA SER A 7 -56.47 3.67 19.45
C SER A 7 -56.70 4.38 18.12
N SER A 8 -57.97 4.66 17.92
CA SER A 8 -58.60 5.30 16.78
C SER A 8 -58.54 6.82 16.97
N THR A 9 -58.28 7.60 15.92
CA THR A 9 -58.97 8.89 15.79
C THR A 9 -59.12 9.28 14.32
N ALA A 10 -60.38 9.31 13.92
CA ALA A 10 -60.90 9.82 12.68
C ALA A 10 -60.76 11.35 12.59
N LEU A 11 -60.86 11.87 11.36
CA LEU A 11 -61.75 12.96 10.92
C LEU A 11 -61.40 13.21 9.44
N ALA A 12 -62.31 12.89 8.52
CA ALA A 12 -63.28 13.83 7.93
C ALA A 12 -62.58 14.89 7.06
N SER A 13 -63.09 15.37 5.94
CA SER A 13 -64.27 15.15 5.11
C SER A 13 -64.08 16.18 3.99
N ALA A 14 -64.50 15.84 2.77
CA ALA A 14 -64.78 16.69 1.60
C ALA A 14 -64.10 16.06 0.37
N SER A 15 -64.81 15.31 -0.48
CA SER A 15 -65.97 15.70 -1.27
C SER A 15 -65.72 16.98 -2.05
N GLN A 16 -65.24 16.81 -3.29
CA GLN A 16 -65.85 17.44 -4.46
C GLN A 16 -65.40 16.74 -5.75
N SER A 17 -66.41 16.18 -6.39
CA SER A 17 -66.51 15.67 -7.76
C SER A 17 -66.39 16.78 -8.82
N LEU A 18 -66.28 16.36 -10.10
CA LEU A 18 -66.22 17.13 -11.38
C LEU A 18 -64.76 17.30 -11.86
N THR A 19 -64.35 16.93 -13.07
CA THR A 19 -65.05 16.74 -14.35
C THR A 19 -64.13 15.97 -15.31
N CYS A 20 -64.75 15.30 -16.29
CA CYS A 20 -64.14 14.74 -17.50
C CYS A 20 -62.98 15.56 -18.07
N GLN A 21 -61.90 14.88 -18.46
CA GLN A 21 -61.32 14.96 -19.80
C GLN A 21 -60.27 13.86 -19.97
N ALA A 22 -60.55 12.94 -20.87
CA ALA A 22 -59.58 11.96 -21.31
C ALA A 22 -58.47 12.65 -22.12
N VAL A 23 -57.25 12.15 -21.89
CA VAL A 23 -56.02 12.26 -22.69
C VAL A 23 -55.22 13.57 -22.60
N PRO A 24 -54.22 13.59 -21.70
CA PRO A 24 -52.83 13.72 -22.16
C PRO A 24 -51.90 12.61 -21.63
N PHE A 25 -52.48 11.54 -21.06
CA PHE A 25 -51.78 10.56 -20.22
C PHE A 25 -50.68 9.76 -20.94
N LEU A 26 -50.71 9.61 -22.27
CA LEU A 26 -49.72 8.81 -23.00
C LEU A 26 -48.39 9.54 -23.25
N LYS A 27 -48.37 10.87 -23.31
CA LYS A 27 -47.15 11.65 -23.58
C LYS A 27 -46.29 11.87 -22.32
N GLU A 28 -46.93 11.80 -21.16
CA GLU A 28 -46.29 11.92 -19.85
C GLU A 28 -45.58 10.61 -19.45
N ILE A 29 -46.13 9.45 -19.83
CA ILE A 29 -45.55 8.13 -19.50
C ILE A 29 -44.17 7.93 -20.15
N ASP A 30 -43.96 8.38 -21.39
CA ASP A 30 -42.65 8.28 -22.06
C ASP A 30 -41.61 9.23 -21.46
N THR A 31 -42.04 10.40 -20.99
CA THR A 31 -41.18 11.35 -20.30
C THR A 31 -40.77 10.82 -18.93
N ILE A 32 -41.70 10.20 -18.20
CA ILE A 32 -41.46 9.57 -16.90
C ILE A 32 -40.58 8.32 -17.05
N ARG A 33 -40.81 7.48 -18.06
CA ARG A 33 -39.93 6.34 -18.41
C ARG A 33 -38.52 6.80 -18.75
N GLY A 34 -38.37 7.87 -19.53
CA GLY A 34 -37.08 8.46 -19.85
C GLY A 34 -36.35 9.02 -18.62
N LEU A 35 -37.09 9.66 -17.70
CA LEU A 35 -36.52 10.16 -16.45
C LEU A 35 -36.09 9.01 -15.52
N ILE A 36 -36.92 7.96 -15.38
CA ILE A 36 -36.60 6.77 -14.57
C ILE A 36 -35.39 6.02 -15.14
N VAL A 37 -35.32 5.81 -16.46
CA VAL A 37 -34.16 5.17 -17.10
C VAL A 37 -32.89 5.98 -16.86
N ARG A 38 -32.96 7.32 -16.96
CA ARG A 38 -31.84 8.23 -16.66
C ARG A 38 -31.46 8.21 -15.18
N LEU A 39 -32.43 8.19 -14.25
CA LEU A 39 -32.16 8.12 -12.82
C LEU A 39 -31.50 6.79 -12.41
N VAL A 40 -31.95 5.68 -13.00
CA VAL A 40 -31.38 4.35 -12.79
C VAL A 40 -29.97 4.23 -13.40
N THR A 41 -29.68 4.87 -14.55
CA THR A 41 -28.31 4.90 -15.11
C THR A 41 -27.36 5.80 -14.30
N TRP A 42 -27.84 6.90 -13.73
CA TRP A 42 -27.05 7.74 -12.83
C TRP A 42 -26.74 7.04 -11.49
N LEU A 43 -27.69 6.27 -10.94
CA LEU A 43 -27.46 5.50 -9.71
C LEU A 43 -26.56 4.28 -9.91
N ALA A 44 -26.62 3.60 -11.07
CA ALA A 44 -25.77 2.45 -11.36
C ALA A 44 -24.30 2.81 -11.62
N SER A 45 -24.00 4.08 -11.94
CA SER A 45 -22.63 4.53 -12.25
C SER A 45 -21.76 4.79 -11.00
N VAL A 46 -22.33 4.81 -9.80
CA VAL A 46 -21.59 5.03 -8.54
C VAL A 46 -21.14 3.70 -7.89
N ALA A 47 -21.71 2.56 -8.30
CA ALA A 47 -21.47 1.28 -7.62
C ALA A 47 -20.25 0.48 -8.12
N ALA A 48 -19.58 0.90 -9.21
CA ALA A 48 -18.50 0.10 -9.83
C ALA A 48 -17.06 0.53 -9.45
N ALA A 49 -16.87 1.60 -8.67
CA ALA A 49 -15.52 2.13 -8.38
C ALA A 49 -15.09 2.01 -6.89
N GLY A 50 -15.75 1.17 -6.10
CA GLY A 50 -15.62 1.20 -4.63
C GLY A 50 -14.94 0.01 -3.94
N PHE A 51 -14.59 -1.07 -4.65
CA PHE A 51 -14.05 -2.28 -4.00
C PHE A 51 -12.65 -2.61 -4.51
N SER A 52 -11.68 -1.76 -4.17
CA SER A 52 -10.29 -2.22 -3.98
C SER A 52 -9.99 -2.17 -2.49
N ILE A 53 -10.58 -3.11 -1.74
CA ILE A 53 -10.15 -3.34 -0.35
C ILE A 53 -8.77 -3.98 -0.46
N SER A 54 -7.74 -3.14 -0.37
CA SER A 54 -6.36 -3.57 -0.24
C SER A 54 -6.22 -4.24 1.14
N GLN A 55 -6.45 -5.56 1.21
CA GLN A 55 -6.04 -6.34 2.36
C GLN A 55 -4.52 -6.53 2.28
N ALA A 56 -3.79 -5.53 2.77
CA ALA A 56 -2.39 -5.66 3.11
C ALA A 56 -2.23 -5.45 4.63
N ALA A 57 -2.89 -6.28 5.41
CA ALA A 57 -2.74 -6.28 6.86
C ALA A 57 -2.92 -7.71 7.43
N ASN A 58 -2.12 -8.64 6.92
CA ASN A 58 -1.74 -9.86 7.64
C ASN A 58 -0.28 -10.16 7.23
N LEU A 59 0.64 -9.26 7.59
CA LEU A 59 2.02 -9.30 7.07
C LEU A 59 3.02 -9.99 8.00
N SER A 60 2.62 -10.41 9.20
CA SER A 60 3.47 -11.23 10.06
C SER A 60 2.65 -11.88 11.16
N GLY A 61 2.84 -13.18 11.40
CA GLY A 61 2.31 -13.88 12.57
C GLY A 61 3.08 -13.54 13.86
N ASP A 62 3.46 -12.27 14.03
CA ASP A 62 4.26 -11.81 15.15
C ASP A 62 3.40 -11.70 16.43
N PRO A 63 3.62 -12.55 17.45
CA PRO A 63 2.89 -12.47 18.70
C PRO A 63 3.38 -11.33 19.61
N SER A 64 4.53 -10.72 19.33
CA SER A 64 5.19 -9.72 20.20
C SER A 64 4.83 -8.27 19.88
N GLY A 65 4.38 -7.98 18.66
CA GLY A 65 4.11 -6.62 18.19
C GLY A 65 5.36 -5.73 18.03
N LEU A 66 6.56 -6.29 18.18
CA LEU A 66 7.82 -5.56 18.09
C LEU A 66 8.33 -5.43 16.65
N TRP A 67 7.75 -6.18 15.72
CA TRP A 67 8.22 -6.23 14.35
C TRP A 67 7.70 -5.03 13.55
N LYS A 68 8.64 -4.30 12.94
CA LYS A 68 8.32 -3.17 12.07
C LYS A 68 8.16 -3.67 10.63
N ILE A 69 7.01 -3.37 10.04
CA ILE A 69 6.78 -3.60 8.61
C ILE A 69 7.52 -2.50 7.84
N PHE A 70 8.26 -2.89 6.80
CA PHE A 70 8.88 -1.95 5.87
C PHE A 70 8.75 -2.45 4.43
N PRO A 71 8.68 -1.55 3.43
CA PRO A 71 8.78 -1.92 2.03
C PRO A 71 10.23 -2.27 1.72
N GLY A 72 10.49 -3.54 1.41
CA GLY A 72 11.80 -4.04 1.03
C GLY A 72 11.72 -4.93 -0.20
N ILE A 73 12.83 -5.04 -0.92
CA ILE A 73 13.00 -6.04 -1.99
C ILE A 73 14.16 -6.94 -1.63
N TYR A 74 14.13 -8.19 -2.08
CA TYR A 74 15.22 -9.12 -1.88
C TYR A 74 15.62 -9.79 -3.20
N LYS A 75 16.85 -10.30 -3.24
CA LYS A 75 17.35 -11.11 -4.36
C LYS A 75 18.23 -12.23 -3.82
N VAL A 76 18.20 -13.37 -4.51
CA VAL A 76 19.23 -14.41 -4.36
C VAL A 76 20.20 -14.27 -5.52
N HIS A 77 21.49 -14.18 -5.22
CA HIS A 77 22.52 -13.81 -6.18
C HIS A 77 23.85 -14.51 -5.87
N SER A 78 24.83 -14.28 -6.74
CA SER A 78 26.26 -14.57 -6.52
C SER A 78 27.02 -13.24 -6.38
N GLY A 79 28.30 -13.28 -5.97
CA GLY A 79 29.11 -12.05 -5.87
C GLY A 79 28.86 -11.22 -4.60
N SER A 80 29.03 -9.90 -4.65
CA SER A 80 28.94 -9.02 -3.46
C SER A 80 27.50 -8.59 -3.13
N VAL A 81 27.28 -8.01 -1.95
CA VAL A 81 25.95 -7.58 -1.46
C VAL A 81 25.25 -6.65 -2.45
N ALA A 82 25.99 -5.72 -3.04
CA ALA A 82 25.46 -4.78 -4.04
C ALA A 82 25.33 -5.41 -5.44
N ASP A 83 26.00 -6.54 -5.71
CA ASP A 83 26.12 -7.15 -7.04
C ASP A 83 24.78 -7.69 -7.59
N ARG A 84 24.57 -7.59 -8.90
CA ARG A 84 23.37 -8.02 -9.62
C ARG A 84 23.55 -9.38 -10.32
N THR A 85 24.65 -10.08 -10.09
CA THR A 85 24.95 -11.35 -10.74
C THR A 85 23.91 -12.44 -10.38
N PRO A 86 23.33 -13.17 -11.36
CA PRO A 86 22.44 -14.29 -11.10
C PRO A 86 23.11 -15.38 -10.23
N PRO A 87 22.35 -16.13 -9.42
CA PRO A 87 22.92 -17.16 -8.57
C PRO A 87 23.53 -18.30 -9.40
N ALA A 88 24.79 -18.65 -9.11
CA ALA A 88 25.58 -19.64 -9.85
C ALA A 88 26.10 -20.76 -8.93
N GLY A 89 25.69 -22.00 -9.23
CA GLY A 89 26.19 -23.19 -8.54
C GLY A 89 25.97 -23.15 -7.03
N ARG A 90 27.08 -23.20 -6.28
CA ARG A 90 27.11 -23.12 -4.81
C ARG A 90 27.31 -21.69 -4.27
N ASP A 91 27.54 -20.70 -5.13
CA ASP A 91 27.55 -19.31 -4.69
C ASP A 91 26.12 -18.79 -4.62
N ARG A 92 25.53 -18.85 -3.42
CA ARG A 92 24.15 -18.42 -3.17
C ARG A 92 24.11 -17.52 -1.97
N LYS A 93 23.81 -16.25 -2.22
CA LYS A 93 23.71 -15.19 -1.22
C LYS A 93 22.35 -14.55 -1.31
N LEU A 94 21.77 -14.22 -0.15
CA LEU A 94 20.55 -13.44 -0.05
C LEU A 94 20.95 -12.01 0.29
N THR A 95 20.46 -11.06 -0.50
CA THR A 95 20.51 -9.65 -0.13
C THR A 95 19.11 -9.11 0.02
N VAL A 96 18.84 -8.47 1.16
CA VAL A 96 17.65 -7.65 1.39
C VAL A 96 18.03 -6.19 1.22
N HIS A 97 17.33 -5.49 0.34
CA HIS A 97 17.44 -4.06 0.12
C HIS A 97 16.32 -3.33 0.87
N VAL A 98 16.72 -2.38 1.69
CA VAL A 98 15.86 -1.58 2.56
C VAL A 98 16.04 -0.12 2.21
N ASP A 99 14.93 0.58 2.01
CA ASP A 99 14.89 2.00 1.70
C ASP A 99 14.15 2.80 2.81
N GLY A 100 14.22 4.13 2.71
CA GLY A 100 13.37 5.04 3.47
C GLY A 100 13.66 5.09 4.97
N ASN A 101 12.61 5.25 5.77
CA ASN A 101 12.74 5.41 7.23
C ASN A 101 13.36 4.18 7.91
N ALA A 102 13.08 2.97 7.42
CA ALA A 102 13.68 1.75 7.95
C ALA A 102 15.20 1.74 7.68
N ALA A 103 15.63 2.13 6.48
CA ALA A 103 17.03 2.26 6.15
C ALA A 103 17.74 3.32 7.01
N ARG A 104 17.09 4.47 7.26
CA ARG A 104 17.64 5.50 8.17
C ARG A 104 17.86 4.95 9.58
N GLU A 105 16.85 4.28 10.14
CA GLU A 105 16.94 3.71 11.49
C GLU A 105 18.10 2.70 11.60
N ILE A 106 18.26 1.84 10.59
CA ILE A 106 19.37 0.89 10.50
C ILE A 106 20.71 1.65 10.37
N PHE A 107 20.81 2.61 9.44
CA PHE A 107 22.01 3.43 9.21
C PHE A 107 22.48 4.11 10.50
N ASP A 108 21.56 4.70 11.26
CA ASP A 108 21.85 5.39 12.51
C ASP A 108 22.33 4.43 13.62
N SER A 109 22.00 3.15 13.52
CA SER A 109 22.30 2.12 14.53
C SER A 109 23.64 1.39 14.34
N ILE A 110 24.25 1.46 13.15
CA ILE A 110 25.39 0.60 12.76
C ILE A 110 26.74 1.05 13.35
N GLY A 111 26.90 2.35 13.62
CA GLY A 111 28.15 2.93 14.09
C GLY A 111 28.60 4.14 13.27
N PRO A 112 29.87 4.58 13.40
CA PRO A 112 30.36 5.77 12.72
C PRO A 112 30.52 5.56 11.21
N ASP A 113 30.65 6.68 10.50
CA ASP A 113 30.87 6.68 9.06
C ASP A 113 32.25 6.10 8.73
N VAL A 114 32.34 5.32 7.64
CA VAL A 114 33.59 4.79 7.12
C VAL A 114 34.11 5.67 5.98
N GLN A 115 35.43 5.80 5.89
CA GLN A 115 36.11 6.57 4.84
C GLN A 115 37.19 5.71 4.16
N PRO A 116 37.37 5.82 2.83
CA PRO A 116 36.55 6.64 1.92
C PRO A 116 35.16 6.04 1.68
N THR A 117 34.20 6.90 1.31
CA THR A 117 32.90 6.45 0.80
C THR A 117 33.05 5.86 -0.61
N CYS A 118 32.18 4.92 -0.97
CA CYS A 118 32.22 4.23 -2.25
C CYS A 118 31.90 5.16 -3.42
N ASP A 119 30.91 6.02 -3.26
CA ASP A 119 30.47 6.94 -4.32
C ASP A 119 31.30 8.24 -4.36
N GLY A 120 32.10 8.54 -3.32
CA GLY A 120 32.98 9.71 -3.25
C GLY A 120 32.28 11.09 -3.30
N GLY A 121 30.96 11.12 -3.38
CA GLY A 121 30.16 12.34 -3.49
C GLY A 121 30.27 13.22 -2.25
N ALA A 122 30.25 14.54 -2.46
CA ALA A 122 30.29 15.50 -1.35
C ALA A 122 29.06 15.34 -0.44
N GLY A 123 29.32 15.04 0.83
CA GLY A 123 28.25 14.79 1.81
C GLY A 123 27.68 13.38 1.78
N ASN A 124 28.16 12.49 0.90
CA ASN A 124 27.84 11.07 0.97
C ASN A 124 28.42 10.48 2.23
N ARG A 125 27.71 9.52 2.81
CA ARG A 125 28.14 8.84 4.03
C ARG A 125 27.93 7.35 3.87
N ASP A 126 28.93 6.59 4.24
CA ASP A 126 28.87 5.13 4.22
C ASP A 126 28.98 4.60 5.63
N ARG A 127 28.20 3.57 5.94
CA ARG A 127 28.30 2.81 7.19
C ARG A 127 28.28 1.34 6.88
N ARG A 128 29.23 0.61 7.45
CA ARG A 128 29.46 -0.81 7.17
C ARG A 128 29.66 -1.56 8.47
N LYS A 129 28.97 -2.69 8.63
CA LYS A 129 29.18 -3.60 9.76
C LYS A 129 28.79 -5.01 9.39
N LYS A 130 29.79 -5.89 9.31
CA LYS A 130 29.61 -7.28 8.86
C LYS A 130 28.83 -7.28 7.53
N GLY A 131 27.71 -7.98 7.44
CA GLY A 131 26.90 -8.05 6.22
C GLY A 131 25.92 -6.92 6.02
N ILE A 132 26.03 -5.81 6.77
CA ILE A 132 25.18 -4.64 6.58
C ILE A 132 26.01 -3.52 5.95
N TYR A 133 25.55 -3.06 4.80
CA TYR A 133 26.08 -1.90 4.10
C TYR A 133 24.98 -0.87 3.94
N CYS A 134 25.19 0.34 4.45
CA CYS A 134 24.25 1.43 4.27
C CYS A 134 24.95 2.68 3.74
N VAL A 135 24.23 3.41 2.91
CA VAL A 135 24.65 4.69 2.34
C VAL A 135 23.63 5.76 2.62
N TYR A 136 24.12 6.99 2.75
CA TYR A 136 23.35 8.22 2.67
C TYR A 136 23.84 9.03 1.47
N ASP A 137 22.93 9.37 0.57
CA ASP A 137 23.18 10.24 -0.57
C ASP A 137 22.28 11.49 -0.48
N PRO A 138 22.83 12.69 -0.25
CA PRO A 138 22.05 13.93 -0.17
C PRO A 138 21.35 14.29 -1.50
N ALA A 139 21.79 13.77 -2.65
CA ALA A 139 21.11 13.99 -3.93
C ALA A 139 19.74 13.29 -3.99
N ASP A 140 19.57 12.20 -3.24
CA ASP A 140 18.37 11.34 -3.27
C ASP A 140 17.29 11.75 -2.26
N VAL A 141 17.40 12.92 -1.63
CA VAL A 141 16.41 13.42 -0.64
C VAL A 141 14.98 13.48 -1.21
N LYS A 142 14.84 13.70 -2.52
CA LYS A 142 13.55 13.75 -3.22
C LYS A 142 13.17 12.43 -3.92
N ALA A 143 14.03 11.42 -3.89
CA ALA A 143 13.75 10.12 -4.50
C ALA A 143 12.66 9.37 -3.72
N LYS A 144 11.94 8.48 -4.39
CA LYS A 144 10.88 7.66 -3.77
C LYS A 144 11.38 6.82 -2.58
N GLY A 145 12.62 6.32 -2.66
CA GLY A 145 13.28 5.58 -1.58
C GLY A 145 13.92 6.48 -0.51
N GLY A 146 13.97 7.79 -0.74
CA GLY A 146 14.70 8.73 0.10
C GLY A 146 16.22 8.57 -0.02
N PRO A 147 16.97 9.32 0.82
CA PRO A 147 18.43 9.40 0.70
C PRO A 147 19.16 8.24 1.39
N TYR A 148 18.46 7.38 2.13
CA TYR A 148 19.04 6.27 2.87
C TYR A 148 18.74 4.95 2.19
N ARG A 149 19.78 4.15 1.95
CA ARG A 149 19.69 2.80 1.39
C ARG A 149 20.55 1.86 2.21
N CYS A 150 20.02 0.68 2.49
CA CYS A 150 20.75 -0.37 3.19
C CYS A 150 20.60 -1.69 2.46
N TRP A 151 21.70 -2.44 2.38
CA TRP A 151 21.74 -3.81 1.93
C TRP A 151 22.23 -4.72 3.05
N ILE A 152 21.49 -5.80 3.29
CA ILE A 152 21.80 -6.82 4.29
C ILE A 152 22.06 -8.13 3.55
N GLY A 153 23.32 -8.59 3.58
CA GLY A 153 23.80 -9.77 2.87
C GLY A 153 24.08 -10.96 3.79
N ILE A 154 23.62 -12.15 3.37
CA ILE A 154 23.86 -13.42 4.06
C ILE A 154 24.23 -14.49 3.02
N ASN A 155 25.28 -15.26 3.28
CA ASN A 155 25.59 -16.47 2.52
C ASN A 155 24.62 -17.58 2.91
N LEU A 156 23.81 -18.06 1.95
CA LEU A 156 22.78 -19.07 2.20
C LEU A 156 23.34 -20.49 2.39
N VAL A 157 24.60 -20.72 2.00
CA VAL A 157 25.25 -22.03 2.13
C VAL A 157 25.98 -22.16 3.46
N THR A 158 26.70 -21.12 3.88
CA THR A 158 27.47 -21.15 5.13
C THR A 158 26.71 -20.56 6.31
N GLY A 159 25.73 -19.69 6.07
CA GLY A 159 25.05 -18.90 7.09
C GLY A 159 25.82 -17.66 7.55
N ASP A 160 27.03 -17.44 7.03
CA ASP A 160 27.84 -16.28 7.37
C ASP A 160 27.26 -15.00 6.78
N THR A 161 27.59 -13.87 7.40
CA THR A 161 27.28 -12.56 6.81
C THR A 161 28.07 -12.36 5.53
N GLU A 162 27.42 -11.94 4.45
CA GLU A 162 28.12 -11.53 3.24
C GLU A 162 28.64 -10.11 3.44
N THR A 163 29.94 -9.96 3.62
CA THR A 163 30.57 -8.65 3.90
C THR A 163 31.16 -7.99 2.68
N ASN A 164 31.20 -8.67 1.53
CA ASN A 164 31.78 -8.09 0.34
C ASN A 164 30.86 -6.99 -0.18
N VAL A 165 31.42 -5.79 -0.31
CA VAL A 165 30.79 -4.63 -0.92
C VAL A 165 31.78 -4.15 -1.94
N ASP A 166 31.48 -4.39 -3.23
CA ASP A 166 32.33 -3.90 -4.31
C ASP A 166 32.01 -2.42 -4.54
N CYS A 167 33.05 -1.62 -4.34
CA CYS A 167 33.17 -0.21 -4.66
C CYS A 167 34.46 -0.09 -5.50
#